data_AF-A0A970JT85-F1
#
_entry.id   AF-A0A970JT85-F1
#
_cell.length_a   1.000
_cell.length_b   1.000
_cell.length_c   1.000
_cell.angle_alpha   90.00
_cell.angle_beta   90.00
_cell.angle_gamma   90.00
#
_symmetry.space_group_name_H-M   'P 1'
#
loop_
_entity.id
_entity.type
_entity.pdbx_description
1 polymer ?
#
loop_
_entity_poly.entity_id
_entity_poly.type
_entity_poly.pdbx_seq_one_letter_code
_entity_poly.pdbx_strand_id
1 'polypeptide(L)'
;MVVRVGIILAVLLCLWGTAAVPVLAQGTPLIVEPNQPYRQELRLEPGHSYRIALNLRSSVPNAIVYLTVELFASSGEQIGLSQVQRGLGDPNRWYNIGIEFTAPEQIAAVELSISVDSTGDYWWDSLRITQLDTSLEGIRQYWEQRIAAYGQIYTGLVIDGRGLNLGRGMSPSIWSESGQLIYGGISASYDFLQQTGIVSYGSELTPELLQRIVVDPDYPLAVPLVIKASAVIEPARTSVVISDEAAEQVLRALAAYDFLARFAVIFLID
;
A
#
# COMPACT_ATOMS: atom_id res chain seq x y z
N MET A 1 -41.64 -71.31 13.78
CA MET A 1 -40.79 -71.70 12.63
C MET A 1 -40.92 -70.59 11.60
N VAL A 2 -40.00 -69.62 11.60
CA VAL A 2 -40.20 -68.33 10.91
C VAL A 2 -39.57 -68.38 9.52
N VAL A 3 -40.42 -68.15 8.51
CA VAL A 3 -40.09 -68.09 7.08
C VAL A 3 -39.53 -66.71 6.73
N ARG A 4 -38.45 -66.70 5.94
CA ARG A 4 -37.90 -65.51 5.26
C ARG A 4 -38.73 -65.21 4.00
N VAL A 5 -39.08 -63.94 3.79
CA VAL A 5 -39.48 -63.42 2.47
C VAL A 5 -38.64 -62.17 2.22
N GLY A 6 -37.88 -62.19 1.12
CA GLY A 6 -36.98 -61.11 0.70
C GLY A 6 -37.73 -60.03 -0.08
N ILE A 7 -37.29 -58.78 0.10
CA ILE A 7 -37.70 -57.63 -0.71
C ILE A 7 -36.45 -57.13 -1.44
N ILE A 8 -36.57 -57.03 -2.76
CA ILE A 8 -35.58 -56.49 -3.71
C ILE A 8 -35.56 -54.96 -3.54
N LEU A 9 -34.38 -54.37 -3.36
CA LEU A 9 -34.18 -52.92 -3.42
C LEU A 9 -33.24 -52.58 -4.58
N ALA A 10 -33.77 -51.85 -5.56
CA ALA A 10 -33.04 -51.35 -6.72
C ALA A 10 -32.07 -50.22 -6.31
N VAL A 11 -30.80 -50.36 -6.69
CA VAL A 11 -29.77 -49.33 -6.50
C VAL A 11 -29.80 -48.40 -7.71
N LEU A 12 -30.28 -47.16 -7.50
CA LEU A 12 -30.17 -46.07 -8.46
C LEU A 12 -28.83 -45.35 -8.22
N LEU A 13 -27.88 -45.56 -9.13
CA LEU A 13 -26.60 -44.84 -9.19
C LEU A 13 -26.84 -43.41 -9.71
N CYS A 14 -27.00 -42.45 -8.82
CA CYS A 14 -26.90 -41.03 -9.15
C CYS A 14 -25.41 -40.63 -9.18
N LEU A 15 -24.82 -40.62 -10.39
CA LEU A 15 -23.57 -39.94 -10.69
C LEU A 15 -23.79 -38.44 -10.60
N TRP A 16 -23.46 -37.84 -9.45
CA TRP A 16 -23.37 -36.38 -9.33
C TRP A 16 -22.01 -35.97 -9.88
N GLY A 17 -22.01 -35.48 -11.13
CA GLY A 17 -20.90 -34.70 -11.65
C GLY A 17 -20.74 -33.46 -10.78
N THR A 18 -19.68 -33.39 -10.00
CA THR A 18 -19.26 -32.16 -9.34
C THR A 18 -18.84 -31.20 -10.45
N ALA A 19 -19.76 -30.34 -10.89
CA ALA A 19 -19.36 -29.13 -11.59
C ALA A 19 -18.44 -28.39 -10.63
N ALA A 20 -17.17 -28.25 -11.00
CA ALA A 20 -16.24 -27.40 -10.30
C ALA A 20 -16.85 -25.99 -10.31
N VAL A 21 -17.37 -25.56 -9.16
CA VAL A 21 -17.80 -24.18 -8.97
C VAL A 21 -16.55 -23.34 -9.20
N PRO A 22 -16.53 -22.42 -10.19
CA PRO A 22 -15.38 -21.55 -10.34
C PRO A 22 -15.22 -20.82 -9.01
N VAL A 23 -14.00 -20.82 -8.48
CA VAL A 23 -13.66 -20.10 -7.25
C VAL A 23 -14.03 -18.64 -7.48
N LEU A 24 -15.24 -18.27 -7.06
CA LEU A 24 -15.73 -16.90 -7.09
C LEU A 24 -14.74 -16.08 -6.28
N ALA A 25 -14.23 -15.04 -6.91
CA ALA A 25 -13.31 -14.08 -6.35
C ALA A 25 -13.49 -13.90 -4.83
N GLN A 26 -12.50 -14.33 -4.04
CA GLN A 26 -12.38 -13.88 -2.65
C GLN A 26 -12.29 -12.35 -2.67
N GLY A 27 -13.21 -11.63 -2.02
CA GLY A 27 -13.23 -10.17 -1.91
C GLY A 27 -14.63 -9.56 -1.99
N THR A 28 -14.86 -8.45 -1.27
CA THR A 28 -16.14 -7.72 -1.30
C THR A 28 -16.10 -6.66 -2.42
N PRO A 29 -17.16 -6.49 -3.25
CA PRO A 29 -17.22 -5.39 -4.21
C PRO A 29 -17.09 -4.03 -3.52
N LEU A 30 -16.21 -3.18 -4.04
CA LEU A 30 -16.01 -1.81 -3.60
C LEU A 30 -16.75 -0.89 -4.58
N ILE A 31 -17.81 -0.23 -4.11
CA ILE A 31 -18.61 0.68 -4.94
C ILE A 31 -17.94 2.05 -4.98
N VAL A 32 -17.20 2.30 -6.07
CA VAL A 32 -16.43 3.53 -6.31
C VAL A 32 -16.44 3.90 -7.79
N GLU A 33 -16.43 5.20 -8.07
CA GLU A 33 -16.26 5.77 -9.40
C GLU A 33 -15.29 6.97 -9.31
N PRO A 34 -14.70 7.46 -10.42
CA PRO A 34 -13.74 8.57 -10.36
C PRO A 34 -14.25 9.84 -9.65
N ASN A 35 -15.55 10.11 -9.74
CA ASN A 35 -16.19 11.26 -9.09
C ASN A 35 -17.03 10.88 -7.86
N GLN A 36 -16.99 9.61 -7.44
CA GLN A 36 -17.76 9.10 -6.31
C GLN A 36 -16.87 8.17 -5.46
N PRO A 37 -16.05 8.76 -4.57
CA PRO A 37 -15.21 7.96 -3.68
C PRO A 37 -16.06 7.23 -2.65
N TYR A 38 -15.56 6.08 -2.20
CA TYR A 38 -16.04 5.43 -1.00
C TYR A 38 -15.61 6.28 0.20
N ARG A 39 -16.48 6.44 1.20
CA ARG A 39 -16.18 7.17 2.43
C ARG A 39 -16.67 6.40 3.64
N GLN A 40 -15.87 6.41 4.71
CA GLN A 40 -16.19 5.82 5.99
C GLN A 40 -15.68 6.70 7.12
N GLU A 41 -16.57 7.10 8.02
CA GLU A 41 -16.20 7.76 9.27
C GLU A 41 -15.62 6.73 10.25
N LEU A 42 -14.50 7.08 10.88
CA LEU A 42 -13.79 6.27 11.87
C LEU A 42 -13.71 7.05 13.19
N ARG A 43 -13.73 6.30 14.30
CA ARG A 43 -13.46 6.82 15.64
C ARG A 43 -12.15 6.23 16.13
N LEU A 44 -11.15 7.09 16.30
CA LEU A 44 -9.82 6.72 16.77
C LEU A 44 -9.51 7.50 18.05
N GLU A 45 -8.71 6.91 18.93
CA GLU A 45 -8.23 7.61 20.12
C GLU A 45 -7.20 8.69 19.72
N PRO A 46 -7.30 9.92 20.25
CA PRO A 46 -6.30 10.96 20.06
C PRO A 46 -4.91 10.55 20.59
N GLY A 47 -3.86 11.21 20.12
CA GLY A 47 -2.50 11.07 20.63
C GLY A 47 -1.76 9.80 20.18
N HIS A 48 -2.36 8.98 19.31
CA HIS A 48 -1.80 7.71 18.87
C HIS A 48 -1.51 7.68 17.37
N SER A 49 -0.53 6.87 16.97
CA SER A 49 -0.25 6.57 15.57
C SER A 49 -1.03 5.35 15.12
N TYR A 50 -1.54 5.41 13.89
CA TYR A 50 -2.37 4.35 13.30
C TYR A 50 -1.86 3.97 11.92
N ARG A 51 -2.13 2.72 11.56
CA ARG A 51 -2.03 2.20 10.20
C ARG A 51 -3.41 1.73 9.73
N ILE A 52 -3.87 2.26 8.60
CA ILE A 52 -5.00 1.70 7.86
C ILE A 52 -4.43 0.95 6.67
N ALA A 53 -4.78 -0.33 6.54
CA ALA A 53 -4.32 -1.16 5.43
C ALA A 53 -5.44 -2.07 4.92
N LEU A 54 -5.45 -2.32 3.61
CA LEU A 54 -6.41 -3.18 2.95
C LEU A 54 -5.76 -3.83 1.72
N ASN A 55 -6.39 -4.88 1.22
CA ASN A 55 -6.08 -5.42 -0.10
C ASN A 55 -7.07 -4.82 -1.10
N LEU A 56 -6.58 -4.41 -2.26
CA LEU A 56 -7.38 -3.89 -3.37
C LEU A 56 -7.09 -4.68 -4.65
N ARG A 57 -8.11 -4.79 -5.49
CA ARG A 57 -8.08 -5.45 -6.79
C ARG A 57 -9.00 -4.71 -7.75
N SER A 58 -8.61 -4.60 -9.02
CA SER A 58 -9.44 -4.00 -10.07
C SER A 58 -9.50 -4.90 -11.31
N SER A 59 -10.57 -4.79 -12.09
CA SER A 59 -10.64 -5.37 -13.44
C SER A 59 -9.94 -4.50 -14.49
N VAL A 60 -9.59 -3.26 -14.15
CA VAL A 60 -8.98 -2.28 -15.05
C VAL A 60 -7.44 -2.35 -14.94
N PRO A 61 -6.72 -2.50 -16.06
CA PRO A 61 -5.26 -2.53 -16.06
C PRO A 61 -4.67 -1.17 -15.65
N ASN A 62 -3.62 -1.20 -14.84
CA ASN A 62 -2.91 -0.02 -14.34
C ASN A 62 -3.81 1.01 -13.63
N ALA A 63 -4.99 0.60 -13.14
CA ALA A 63 -5.90 1.49 -12.43
C ALA A 63 -5.21 2.12 -11.23
N ILE A 64 -5.41 3.41 -11.01
CA ILE A 64 -4.81 4.11 -9.88
C ILE A 64 -5.85 4.31 -8.80
N VAL A 65 -5.52 3.87 -7.59
CA VAL A 65 -6.34 4.08 -6.41
C VAL A 65 -5.67 5.06 -5.46
N TYR A 66 -6.49 5.79 -4.72
CA TYR A 66 -6.06 6.73 -3.70
C TYR A 66 -6.68 6.33 -2.37
N LEU A 67 -5.83 6.15 -1.36
CA LEU A 67 -6.25 5.95 0.02
C LEU A 67 -6.02 7.27 0.75
N THR A 68 -7.09 7.93 1.17
CA THR A 68 -7.01 9.25 1.81
C THR A 68 -7.59 9.16 3.22
N VAL A 69 -6.89 9.77 4.18
CA VAL A 69 -7.33 9.94 5.56
C VAL A 69 -7.37 11.42 5.86
N GLU A 70 -8.56 11.91 6.20
CA GLU A 70 -8.81 13.30 6.60
C GLU A 70 -9.15 13.34 8.09
N LEU A 71 -8.50 14.24 8.82
CA LEU A 71 -8.67 14.39 10.26
C LEU A 71 -9.41 15.70 10.54
N PHE A 72 -10.44 15.65 11.38
CA PHE A 72 -11.28 16.80 11.68
C PHE A 72 -11.33 17.09 13.17
N ALA A 73 -11.30 18.38 13.53
CA ALA A 73 -11.56 18.86 14.87
C ALA A 73 -13.06 18.86 15.19
N SER A 74 -13.42 19.08 16.47
CA SER A 74 -14.83 19.16 16.90
C SER A 74 -15.61 20.30 16.26
N SER A 75 -14.91 21.32 15.74
CA SER A 75 -15.48 22.43 14.97
C SER A 75 -15.91 22.03 13.55
N GLY A 76 -15.49 20.86 13.06
CA GLY A 76 -15.61 20.44 11.66
C GLY A 76 -14.47 20.94 10.76
N GLU A 77 -13.49 21.66 11.31
CA GLU A 77 -12.29 22.07 10.58
C GLU A 77 -11.38 20.87 10.28
N GLN A 78 -10.87 20.78 9.05
CA GLN A 78 -9.87 19.79 8.68
C GLN A 78 -8.51 20.18 9.26
N ILE A 79 -7.99 19.34 10.15
CA ILE A 79 -6.71 19.54 10.86
C ILE A 79 -5.60 18.62 10.36
N GLY A 80 -5.93 17.68 9.46
CA GLY A 80 -4.94 16.76 8.89
C GLY A 80 -5.41 16.11 7.60
N LEU A 81 -4.44 15.75 6.76
CA LEU A 81 -4.63 15.03 5.51
C LEU A 81 -3.42 14.13 5.28
N SER A 82 -3.67 12.86 5.01
CA SER A 82 -2.67 11.92 4.51
C SER A 82 -3.26 11.18 3.32
N GLN A 83 -2.52 11.09 2.22
CA GLN A 83 -2.95 10.37 1.03
C GLN A 83 -1.81 9.50 0.50
N VAL A 84 -2.15 8.28 0.08
CA VAL A 84 -1.26 7.38 -0.65
C VAL A 84 -1.91 7.02 -1.99
N GLN A 85 -1.11 7.02 -3.05
CA GLN A 85 -1.52 6.61 -4.39
C GLN A 85 -0.85 5.27 -4.77
N ARG A 86 -1.60 4.37 -5.42
CA ARG A 86 -1.09 3.08 -5.89
C ARG A 86 -1.65 2.69 -7.25
N GLY A 87 -0.78 2.24 -8.15
CA GLY A 87 -1.20 1.54 -9.36
C GLY A 87 -1.51 0.07 -9.08
N LEU A 88 -2.70 -0.38 -9.47
CA LEU A 88 -3.11 -1.77 -9.57
C LEU A 88 -2.76 -2.25 -10.99
N GLY A 89 -1.54 -2.77 -11.15
CA GLY A 89 -0.97 -3.06 -12.47
C GLY A 89 -1.75 -4.12 -13.25
N ASP A 90 -1.66 -5.37 -12.80
CA ASP A 90 -2.31 -6.51 -13.40
C ASP A 90 -3.81 -6.53 -13.05
N PRO A 91 -4.71 -6.63 -14.04
CA PRO A 91 -6.11 -6.89 -13.78
C PRO A 91 -6.30 -8.14 -12.92
N ASN A 92 -7.19 -8.05 -11.96
CA ASN A 92 -7.60 -9.12 -11.04
C ASN A 92 -6.50 -9.61 -10.06
N ARG A 93 -5.37 -8.92 -9.94
CA ARG A 93 -4.37 -9.16 -8.91
C ARG A 93 -4.68 -8.36 -7.64
N TRP A 94 -4.44 -8.99 -6.48
CA TRP A 94 -4.53 -8.33 -5.18
C TRP A 94 -3.25 -7.56 -4.86
N TYR A 95 -3.42 -6.31 -4.46
CA TYR A 95 -2.36 -5.41 -4.01
C TYR A 95 -2.63 -4.96 -2.58
N ASN A 96 -1.63 -5.10 -1.69
CA ASN A 96 -1.72 -4.52 -0.35
C ASN A 96 -1.38 -3.04 -0.42
N ILE A 97 -2.22 -2.22 0.21
CA ILE A 97 -2.04 -0.77 0.27
C ILE A 97 -2.28 -0.34 1.71
N GLY A 98 -1.36 0.44 2.26
CA GLY A 98 -1.49 1.03 3.58
C GLY A 98 -1.20 2.52 3.59
N ILE A 99 -1.65 3.15 4.67
CA ILE A 99 -1.30 4.52 5.04
C ILE A 99 -1.09 4.59 6.55
N GLU A 100 -0.02 5.27 6.94
CA GLU A 100 0.30 5.53 8.36
C GLU A 100 0.15 7.02 8.65
N PHE A 101 -0.44 7.34 9.80
CA PHE A 101 -0.65 8.72 10.25
C PHE A 101 -0.75 8.79 11.77
N THR A 102 -0.58 9.99 12.32
CA THR A 102 -0.74 10.26 13.75
C THR A 102 -2.02 11.05 13.97
N ALA A 103 -2.87 10.56 14.87
CA ALA A 103 -4.08 11.25 15.29
C ALA A 103 -3.72 12.35 16.31
N PRO A 104 -3.85 13.65 15.99
CA PRO A 104 -3.49 14.73 16.90
C PRO A 104 -4.46 14.79 18.09
N GLU A 105 -4.05 15.42 19.19
CA GLU A 105 -4.85 15.54 20.42
C GLU A 105 -6.23 16.20 20.19
N GLN A 106 -6.35 17.08 19.20
CA GLN A 106 -7.59 17.84 18.92
C GLN A 106 -8.57 17.10 18.01
N ILE A 107 -8.28 15.84 17.64
CA ILE A 107 -9.11 15.08 16.72
C ILE A 107 -10.47 14.71 17.31
N ALA A 108 -11.52 14.88 16.51
CA ALA A 108 -12.89 14.50 16.86
C ALA A 108 -13.50 13.50 15.87
N ALA A 109 -13.10 13.56 14.59
CA ALA A 109 -13.54 12.63 13.56
C ALA A 109 -12.40 12.34 12.57
N VAL A 110 -12.45 11.15 12.00
CA VAL A 110 -11.54 10.70 10.93
C VAL A 110 -12.42 10.25 9.77
N GLU A 111 -12.14 10.72 8.57
CA GLU A 111 -12.76 10.19 7.36
C GLU A 111 -11.72 9.41 6.55
N LEU A 112 -12.00 8.12 6.33
CA LEU A 112 -11.31 7.30 5.35
C LEU A 112 -12.04 7.43 4.02
N SER A 113 -11.33 7.80 2.96
CA SER A 113 -11.86 7.73 1.61
C SER A 113 -10.98 6.92 0.66
N ILE A 114 -11.64 6.17 -0.23
CA ILE A 114 -11.00 5.42 -1.32
C ILE A 114 -11.55 5.97 -2.63
N SER A 115 -10.67 6.53 -3.46
CA SER A 115 -11.02 7.00 -4.81
C SER A 115 -10.22 6.28 -5.88
N VAL A 116 -10.67 6.39 -7.12
CA VAL A 116 -10.10 5.71 -8.29
C VAL A 116 -9.94 6.69 -9.44
N ASP A 117 -9.03 6.43 -10.36
CA ASP A 117 -8.82 7.28 -11.55
C ASP A 117 -9.70 6.89 -12.75
N SER A 118 -10.23 5.68 -12.74
CA SER A 118 -10.90 5.07 -13.89
C SER A 118 -12.15 4.27 -13.46
N THR A 119 -13.20 4.33 -14.28
CA THR A 119 -14.41 3.53 -14.10
C THR A 119 -14.14 2.06 -14.35
N GLY A 120 -14.62 1.19 -13.46
CA GLY A 120 -14.46 -0.26 -13.56
C GLY A 120 -14.89 -0.98 -12.30
N ASP A 121 -14.64 -2.29 -12.26
CA ASP A 121 -14.98 -3.09 -11.08
C ASP A 121 -13.80 -3.12 -10.11
N TYR A 122 -14.08 -2.76 -8.86
CA TYR A 122 -13.11 -2.78 -7.78
C TYR A 122 -13.57 -3.72 -6.67
N TRP A 123 -12.61 -4.34 -6.00
CA TRP A 123 -12.84 -5.17 -4.83
C TRP A 123 -11.84 -4.83 -3.75
N TRP A 124 -12.28 -4.99 -2.51
CA TRP A 124 -11.43 -4.91 -1.34
C TRP A 124 -11.53 -6.18 -0.49
N ASP A 125 -10.53 -6.39 0.34
CA ASP A 125 -10.57 -7.37 1.41
C ASP A 125 -9.66 -6.93 2.56
N SER A 126 -9.86 -7.52 3.74
CA SER A 126 -8.90 -7.45 4.83
C SER A 126 -8.59 -6.00 5.29
N LEU A 127 -9.60 -5.12 5.30
CA LEU A 127 -9.48 -3.78 5.88
C LEU A 127 -9.13 -3.90 7.37
N ARG A 128 -7.98 -3.36 7.74
CA ARG A 128 -7.46 -3.35 9.11
C ARG A 128 -7.09 -1.93 9.51
N ILE A 129 -7.51 -1.57 10.71
CA ILE A 129 -7.11 -0.34 11.40
C ILE A 129 -6.31 -0.81 12.62
N THR A 130 -5.03 -0.47 12.67
CA THR A 130 -4.11 -0.94 13.71
C THR A 130 -3.50 0.27 14.40
N GLN A 131 -3.68 0.36 15.72
CA GLN A 131 -2.91 1.30 16.53
C GLN A 131 -1.45 0.80 16.59
N LEU A 132 -0.51 1.68 16.30
CA LEU A 132 0.92 1.37 16.31
C LEU A 132 1.46 1.54 17.73
N ASP A 133 2.11 0.49 18.24
CA ASP A 133 2.83 0.57 19.51
C ASP A 133 4.15 1.31 19.28
N THR A 134 4.26 2.49 19.90
CA THR A 134 5.43 3.37 19.82
C THR A 134 6.41 3.16 20.98
N SER A 135 6.14 2.20 21.87
CA SER A 135 7.11 1.81 22.89
C SER A 135 8.27 1.05 22.25
N LEU A 136 9.48 1.23 22.78
CA LEU A 136 10.67 0.54 22.29
C LEU A 136 10.50 -0.99 22.29
N GLU A 137 9.80 -1.55 23.29
CA GLU A 137 9.53 -2.98 23.36
C GLU A 137 8.57 -3.43 22.26
N GLY A 138 7.45 -2.71 22.06
CA GLY A 138 6.50 -3.00 21.00
C GLY A 138 7.12 -2.91 19.60
N ILE A 139 7.92 -1.86 19.36
CA ILE A 139 8.67 -1.68 18.11
C ILE A 139 9.61 -2.86 17.87
N ARG A 140 10.40 -3.27 18.87
CA ARG A 140 11.31 -4.42 18.75
C ARG A 140 10.56 -5.71 18.41
N GLN A 141 9.50 -6.01 19.16
CA GLN A 141 8.68 -7.21 18.93
C GLN A 141 8.07 -7.20 17.52
N TYR A 142 7.57 -6.06 17.05
CA TYR A 142 7.03 -5.89 15.71
C TYR A 142 8.06 -6.26 14.62
N TRP A 143 9.29 -5.77 14.76
CA TRP A 143 10.37 -6.00 13.79
C TRP A 143 10.89 -7.44 13.85
N GLU A 144 11.12 -7.99 15.04
CA GLU A 144 11.55 -9.37 15.22
C GLU A 144 10.56 -10.37 14.61
N GLN A 145 9.25 -10.17 14.84
CA GLN A 145 8.22 -11.04 14.27
C GLN A 145 8.22 -11.00 12.74
N ARG A 146 8.38 -9.83 12.13
CA ARG A 146 8.43 -9.72 10.68
C ARG A 146 9.69 -10.36 10.12
N ILE A 147 10.86 -10.07 10.70
CA ILE A 147 12.14 -10.65 10.27
C ILE A 147 12.06 -12.18 10.35
N ALA A 148 11.47 -12.73 11.42
CA ALA A 148 11.23 -14.16 11.54
C ALA A 148 10.27 -14.71 10.47
N ALA A 149 9.21 -13.97 10.11
CA ALA A 149 8.21 -14.41 9.14
C ALA A 149 8.67 -14.32 7.67
N TYR A 150 9.44 -13.29 7.31
CA TYR A 150 9.78 -12.97 5.91
C TYR A 150 11.27 -13.13 5.60
N GLY A 151 12.13 -13.28 6.60
CA GLY A 151 13.57 -13.30 6.46
C GLY A 151 14.12 -11.91 6.13
N GLN A 152 14.25 -11.60 4.84
CA GLN A 152 14.73 -10.30 4.38
C GLN A 152 13.58 -9.30 4.31
N ILE A 153 13.73 -8.17 4.99
CA ILE A 153 12.80 -7.04 4.92
C ILE A 153 13.55 -5.81 4.47
N TYR A 154 12.87 -4.96 3.72
CA TYR A 154 13.34 -3.65 3.34
C TYR A 154 12.53 -2.59 4.08
N THR A 155 13.19 -1.54 4.51
CA THR A 155 12.58 -0.45 5.27
C THR A 155 12.37 0.81 4.44
N GLY A 156 12.83 0.80 3.18
CA GLY A 156 12.59 1.84 2.20
C GLY A 156 13.11 1.49 0.82
N LEU A 157 12.75 2.32 -0.15
CA LEU A 157 13.14 2.20 -1.56
C LEU A 157 14.18 3.25 -1.92
N VAL A 158 15.25 2.83 -2.58
CA VAL A 158 16.27 3.71 -3.16
C VAL A 158 16.21 3.54 -4.67
N ILE A 159 15.94 4.61 -5.39
CA ILE A 159 16.04 4.65 -6.85
C ILE A 159 17.39 5.23 -7.25
N ASP A 160 18.21 4.44 -7.92
CA ASP A 160 19.42 4.92 -8.59
C ASP A 160 19.06 5.47 -9.98
N GLY A 161 18.95 6.80 -10.07
CA GLY A 161 18.68 7.56 -11.30
C GLY A 161 19.92 8.28 -11.85
N ARG A 162 21.11 7.99 -11.32
CA ARG A 162 22.36 8.62 -11.75
C ARG A 162 22.69 8.26 -13.20
N GLY A 163 23.31 9.19 -13.92
CA GLY A 163 23.61 9.07 -15.35
C GLY A 163 22.40 9.24 -16.26
N LEU A 164 21.19 9.42 -15.71
CA LEU A 164 19.99 9.73 -16.48
C LEU A 164 19.65 11.22 -16.46
N ASN A 165 20.46 12.08 -15.84
CA ASN A 165 20.18 13.51 -15.69
C ASN A 165 18.76 13.74 -15.14
N LEU A 166 18.47 13.04 -14.04
CA LEU A 166 17.24 13.14 -13.25
C LEU A 166 17.35 14.35 -12.31
N GLY A 167 16.35 15.23 -12.36
CA GLY A 167 16.25 16.41 -11.53
C GLY A 167 15.44 16.18 -10.25
N ARG A 168 15.56 17.14 -9.32
CA ARG A 168 14.73 17.19 -8.10
C ARG A 168 13.34 17.72 -8.44
N GLY A 169 12.30 17.03 -7.96
CA GLY A 169 10.92 17.48 -8.05
C GLY A 169 10.20 17.45 -6.70
N MET A 170 9.15 18.24 -6.58
CA MET A 170 8.25 18.23 -5.41
C MET A 170 7.40 16.95 -5.36
N SER A 171 7.04 16.41 -6.53
CA SER A 171 6.15 15.25 -6.67
C SER A 171 6.70 14.21 -7.64
N PRO A 172 7.88 13.63 -7.39
CA PRO A 172 8.42 12.56 -8.23
C PRO A 172 7.51 11.34 -8.21
N SER A 173 7.57 10.58 -9.31
CA SER A 173 6.87 9.30 -9.45
C SER A 173 7.80 8.22 -10.01
N ILE A 174 7.45 6.97 -9.74
CA ILE A 174 8.14 5.75 -10.14
C ILE A 174 7.11 4.90 -10.87
N TRP A 175 7.40 4.56 -12.11
CA TRP A 175 6.53 3.76 -12.97
C TRP A 175 7.26 2.50 -13.41
N SER A 176 6.53 1.41 -13.62
CA SER A 176 7.06 0.25 -14.34
C SER A 176 7.09 0.51 -15.86
N GLU A 177 7.82 -0.31 -16.61
CA GLU A 177 7.82 -0.28 -18.08
C GLU A 177 6.44 -0.58 -18.68
N SER A 178 5.65 -1.44 -18.02
CA SER A 178 4.25 -1.72 -18.34
C SER A 178 3.26 -0.60 -17.99
N GLY A 179 3.73 0.50 -17.39
CA GLY A 179 2.91 1.67 -17.07
C GLY A 179 2.19 1.59 -15.72
N GLN A 180 2.55 0.65 -14.83
CA GLN A 180 2.04 0.60 -13.47
C GLN A 180 2.68 1.70 -12.62
N LEU A 181 1.86 2.48 -11.91
CA LEU A 181 2.35 3.42 -10.91
C LEU A 181 2.87 2.68 -9.65
N ILE A 182 4.18 2.68 -9.44
CA ILE A 182 4.87 2.10 -8.28
C ILE A 182 5.07 3.11 -7.16
N TYR A 183 5.05 4.42 -7.41
CA TYR A 183 5.08 5.46 -6.38
C TYR A 183 4.76 6.81 -7.02
N GLY A 184 4.01 7.68 -6.37
CA GLY A 184 3.77 9.02 -6.91
C GLY A 184 2.54 9.71 -6.33
N GLY A 185 2.29 10.94 -6.83
CA GLY A 185 1.05 11.72 -6.71
C GLY A 185 0.41 11.76 -5.33
N ILE A 186 1.19 12.23 -4.36
CA ILE A 186 0.75 12.35 -2.96
C ILE A 186 0.22 13.76 -2.72
N SER A 187 -1.00 13.86 -2.19
CA SER A 187 -1.48 15.06 -1.50
C SER A 187 -1.44 14.82 0.01
N ALA A 188 -0.47 15.41 0.69
CA ALA A 188 -0.46 15.48 2.15
C ALA A 188 -0.76 16.92 2.61
N SER A 189 -1.12 17.11 3.87
CA SER A 189 -1.27 18.46 4.42
C SER A 189 0.02 19.26 4.20
N TYR A 190 -0.10 20.58 4.01
CA TYR A 190 1.04 21.46 3.75
C TYR A 190 2.12 21.33 4.84
N ASP A 191 1.70 21.22 6.11
CA ASP A 191 2.60 21.04 7.25
C ASP A 191 3.37 19.71 7.19
N PHE A 192 2.71 18.61 6.79
CA PHE A 192 3.37 17.32 6.60
C PHE A 192 4.37 17.34 5.43
N LEU A 193 3.98 17.97 4.31
CA LEU A 193 4.85 18.12 3.14
C LEU A 193 6.08 18.98 3.45
N GLN A 194 5.94 20.03 4.27
CA GLN A 194 7.06 20.85 4.72
C GLN A 194 8.04 20.10 5.63
N GLN A 195 7.54 19.27 6.54
CA GLN A 195 8.37 18.61 7.56
C GLN A 195 9.04 17.33 7.05
N THR A 196 8.32 16.49 6.31
CA THR A 196 8.78 15.14 5.94
C THR A 196 9.22 15.06 4.48
N GLY A 197 8.56 15.82 3.60
CA GLY A 197 8.65 15.64 2.15
C GLY A 197 8.20 14.25 1.70
N ILE A 198 7.98 14.06 0.39
CA ILE A 198 7.56 12.75 -0.12
C ILE A 198 8.74 11.88 -0.58
N VAL A 199 9.93 12.45 -0.73
CA VAL A 199 11.18 11.73 -1.01
C VAL A 199 12.36 12.51 -0.43
N SER A 200 13.54 11.88 -0.39
CA SER A 200 14.82 12.57 -0.22
C SER A 200 15.73 12.35 -1.42
N TYR A 201 16.64 13.30 -1.68
CA TYR A 201 17.58 13.24 -2.81
C TYR A 201 19.02 13.33 -2.33
N GLY A 202 19.92 12.55 -2.92
CA GLY A 202 21.36 12.65 -2.72
C GLY A 202 22.15 12.09 -3.91
N SER A 203 23.46 12.24 -3.92
CA SER A 203 24.34 11.62 -4.94
C SER A 203 24.82 10.22 -4.56
N GLU A 204 24.76 9.92 -3.26
CA GLU A 204 25.11 8.64 -2.66
C GLU A 204 24.29 8.39 -1.39
N LEU A 205 24.28 7.15 -0.90
CA LEU A 205 23.60 6.79 0.35
C LEU A 205 24.43 7.17 1.57
N THR A 206 24.37 8.43 1.96
CA THR A 206 25.00 8.90 3.20
C THR A 206 24.20 8.47 4.43
N PRO A 207 24.81 8.43 5.63
CA PRO A 207 24.09 8.17 6.89
C PRO A 207 22.91 9.11 7.14
N GLU A 208 23.02 10.37 6.72
CA GLU A 208 21.96 11.39 6.84
C GLU A 208 20.80 11.05 5.90
N LEU A 209 21.10 10.60 4.68
CA LEU A 209 20.07 10.23 3.71
C LEU A 209 19.34 8.94 4.14
N LEU A 210 20.07 7.99 4.74
CA LEU A 210 19.50 6.75 5.28
C LEU A 210 18.49 6.99 6.40
N GLN A 211 18.53 8.13 7.11
CA GLN A 211 17.50 8.50 8.10
C GLN A 211 16.10 8.50 7.50
N ARG A 212 15.96 8.75 6.18
CA ARG A 212 14.66 8.74 5.50
C ARG A 212 13.95 7.39 5.53
N ILE A 213 14.73 6.30 5.61
CA ILE A 213 14.23 4.91 5.58
C ILE A 213 14.44 4.20 6.92
N VAL A 214 14.87 4.93 7.94
CA VAL A 214 14.89 4.43 9.32
C VAL A 214 13.45 4.23 9.78
N VAL A 215 13.20 3.08 10.39
CA VAL A 215 11.85 2.70 10.84
C VAL A 215 11.43 3.44 12.09
N ASP A 216 12.36 3.70 13.01
CA ASP A 216 12.10 4.44 14.24
C ASP A 216 13.42 5.02 14.80
N PRO A 217 13.43 6.24 15.39
CA PRO A 217 14.62 6.80 16.03
C PRO A 217 15.23 5.92 17.12
N ASP A 218 14.40 5.24 17.91
CA ASP A 218 14.83 4.37 19.03
C ASP A 218 15.12 2.94 18.58
N TYR A 219 14.78 2.60 17.33
CA TYR A 219 15.13 1.34 16.67
C TYR A 219 15.62 1.62 15.24
N PRO A 220 16.89 2.05 15.06
CA PRO A 220 17.39 2.62 13.82
C PRO A 220 17.70 1.58 12.73
N LEU A 221 16.75 0.69 12.44
CA LEU A 221 16.84 -0.26 11.34
C LEU A 221 16.62 0.46 10.02
N ALA A 222 17.62 0.43 9.14
CA ALA A 222 17.59 0.98 7.80
C ALA A 222 18.13 -0.06 6.80
N VAL A 223 17.24 -0.66 6.01
CA VAL A 223 17.56 -1.69 5.02
C VAL A 223 17.01 -1.27 3.66
N PRO A 224 17.81 -0.65 2.80
CA PRO A 224 17.34 -0.14 1.51
C PRO A 224 17.12 -1.27 0.49
N LEU A 225 16.01 -1.20 -0.24
CA LEU A 225 15.86 -1.88 -1.52
C LEU A 225 16.37 -0.94 -2.61
N VAL A 226 17.52 -1.24 -3.21
CA VAL A 226 18.11 -0.39 -4.26
C VAL A 226 17.67 -0.89 -5.64
N ILE A 227 17.00 -0.03 -6.39
CA ILE A 227 16.52 -0.29 -7.75
C ILE A 227 17.13 0.72 -8.71
N LYS A 228 17.64 0.24 -9.85
CA LYS A 228 18.14 1.12 -10.91
C LYS A 228 16.98 1.57 -11.81
N ALA A 229 16.90 2.88 -12.09
CA ALA A 229 15.99 3.41 -13.09
C ALA A 229 16.48 3.08 -14.51
N SER A 230 15.55 2.78 -15.41
CA SER A 230 15.84 2.55 -16.83
C SER A 230 15.68 3.83 -17.66
N ALA A 231 14.78 4.73 -17.26
CA ALA A 231 14.55 6.00 -17.94
C ALA A 231 14.02 7.09 -16.99
N VAL A 232 14.03 8.33 -17.47
CA VAL A 232 13.35 9.48 -16.84
C VAL A 232 12.10 9.86 -17.65
N ILE A 233 11.11 10.44 -16.98
CA ILE A 233 9.88 10.93 -17.60
C ILE A 233 10.02 12.42 -17.93
N GLU A 234 9.87 12.73 -19.21
CA GLU A 234 9.90 14.09 -19.76
C GLU A 234 8.58 14.85 -19.53
N PRO A 235 8.56 16.19 -19.61
CA PRO A 235 9.70 17.09 -19.82
C PRO A 235 10.40 17.50 -18.51
N ALA A 236 9.77 17.27 -17.36
CA ALA A 236 10.27 17.75 -16.08
C ALA A 236 11.49 16.96 -15.59
N ARG A 237 11.63 15.70 -16.01
CA ARG A 237 12.72 14.79 -15.61
C ARG A 237 12.83 14.68 -14.10
N THR A 238 11.70 14.61 -13.41
CA THR A 238 11.61 14.44 -11.94
C THR A 238 11.07 13.06 -11.55
N SER A 239 10.65 12.26 -12.53
CA SER A 239 10.06 10.94 -12.34
C SER A 239 10.81 9.92 -13.20
N VAL A 240 10.72 8.65 -12.83
CA VAL A 240 11.50 7.56 -13.44
C VAL A 240 10.63 6.40 -13.88
N VAL A 241 11.18 5.63 -14.80
CA VAL A 241 10.71 4.28 -15.15
C VAL A 241 11.71 3.26 -14.62
N ILE A 242 11.22 2.16 -14.07
CA ILE A 242 11.99 0.96 -13.65
C ILE A 242 11.50 -0.25 -14.45
N SER A 243 12.31 -1.30 -14.57
CA SER A 243 11.86 -2.51 -15.28
C SER A 243 10.71 -3.21 -14.57
N ASP A 244 9.91 -3.98 -15.30
CA ASP A 244 8.82 -4.74 -14.71
C ASP A 244 9.32 -5.75 -13.66
N GLU A 245 10.51 -6.35 -13.83
CA GLU A 245 11.10 -7.22 -12.82
C GLU A 245 11.47 -6.47 -11.54
N ALA A 246 11.96 -5.24 -11.67
CA ALA A 246 12.25 -4.38 -10.54
C ALA A 246 10.95 -3.94 -9.84
N ALA A 247 9.89 -3.62 -10.59
CA ALA A 247 8.57 -3.35 -10.03
C ALA A 247 8.05 -4.55 -9.22
N GLU A 248 8.18 -5.77 -9.74
CA GLU A 248 7.82 -6.99 -9.00
C GLU A 248 8.67 -7.21 -7.74
N GLN A 249 9.96 -6.85 -7.76
CA GLN A 249 10.78 -6.88 -6.55
C GLN A 249 10.26 -5.93 -5.49
N VAL A 250 9.89 -4.70 -5.87
CA VAL A 250 9.28 -3.72 -4.97
C VAL A 250 7.97 -4.28 -4.41
N LEU A 251 7.06 -4.75 -5.25
CA LEU A 251 5.76 -5.28 -4.82
C LEU A 251 5.89 -6.47 -3.85
N ARG A 252 6.83 -7.37 -4.08
CA ARG A 252 7.13 -8.46 -3.13
C ARG A 252 7.66 -7.94 -1.80
N ALA A 253 8.52 -6.91 -1.81
CA ALA A 253 9.01 -6.29 -0.58
C ALA A 253 7.88 -5.63 0.21
N LEU A 254 6.94 -4.96 -0.46
CA LEU A 254 5.78 -4.33 0.18
C LEU A 254 4.85 -5.33 0.86
N ALA A 255 4.78 -6.56 0.36
CA ALA A 255 4.01 -7.63 1.01
C ALA A 255 4.56 -8.03 2.39
N ALA A 256 5.87 -7.85 2.62
CA ALA A 256 6.50 -8.06 3.93
C ALA A 256 6.37 -6.82 4.82
N TYR A 257 6.62 -5.63 4.25
CA TYR A 257 6.46 -4.34 4.92
C TYR A 257 6.24 -3.23 3.90
N ASP A 258 5.07 -2.59 3.97
CA ASP A 258 4.74 -1.44 3.12
C ASP A 258 5.45 -0.17 3.60
N PHE A 259 6.73 -0.04 3.26
CA PHE A 259 7.51 1.16 3.55
C PHE A 259 7.04 2.40 2.76
N LEU A 260 6.26 2.22 1.68
CA LEU A 260 5.72 3.34 0.91
C LEU A 260 4.58 4.06 1.65
N ALA A 261 3.89 3.37 2.57
CA ALA A 261 2.90 3.97 3.48
C ALA A 261 3.47 5.10 4.35
N ARG A 262 4.80 5.14 4.53
CA ARG A 262 5.56 6.16 5.27
C ARG A 262 6.41 7.06 4.36
N PHE A 263 6.19 6.96 3.04
CA PHE A 263 6.94 7.69 2.03
C PHE A 263 8.45 7.42 2.05
N ALA A 264 8.90 6.26 2.57
CA ALA A 264 10.31 5.94 2.77
C ALA A 264 11.04 5.67 1.43
N VAL A 265 11.30 6.74 0.69
CA VAL A 265 11.83 6.72 -0.68
C VAL A 265 12.97 7.73 -0.83
N ILE A 266 14.08 7.26 -1.39
CA ILE A 266 15.27 8.05 -1.70
C ILE A 266 15.54 7.97 -3.21
N PHE A 267 15.89 9.10 -3.81
CA PHE A 267 16.40 9.17 -5.17
C PHE A 267 17.89 9.52 -5.15
N LEU A 268 18.70 8.69 -5.79
CA LEU A 268 20.08 9.01 -6.10
C LEU A 268 20.15 9.68 -7.48
N ILE A 269 20.72 10.87 -7.53
CA ILE A 269 20.85 11.71 -8.72
C ILE A 269 22.29 12.19 -8.89
N ASP A 270 22.60 12.78 -10.03
CA ASP A 270 23.94 13.31 -10.34
C ASP A 270 24.31 14.55 -9.49
#